data_AF-A0A349GPT8-F1
#
_entry.id   AF-A0A349GPT8-F1
#
_cell.length_a   1.000
_cell.length_b   1.000
_cell.length_c   1.000
_cell.angle_alpha   90.00
_cell.angle_beta   90.00
_cell.angle_gamma   90.00
#
_symmetry.space_group_name_H-M   'P 1'
#
loop_
_entity.id
_entity.type
_entity.pdbx_description
1 polymer ?
#
loop_
_entity_poly.entity_id
_entity_poly.type
_entity_poly.pdbx_seq_one_letter_code
_entity_poly.pdbx_strand_id
1 'polypeptide(L)' 'MYLSRIKLNTAKTKTMQALAAPSIFHGALETCEKDGRTRKLWRIDSLRGEDYVLILSEKNLDLSGMAVQF' A
#
# COMPACT_ATOMS: atom_id res chain seq x y z
N MET A 1 -11.23 11.86 4.90
CA MET A 1 -11.12 10.82 3.86
C MET A 1 -9.95 11.17 2.96
N TYR A 2 -8.98 10.26 2.89
CA TYR A 2 -7.72 10.44 2.17
C TYR A 2 -7.61 9.40 1.08
N LEU A 3 -7.21 9.82 -0.12
CA LEU A 3 -6.87 8.93 -1.22
C LEU A 3 -5.38 9.08 -1.51
N SER A 4 -4.62 8.03 -1.24
CA SER A 4 -3.18 8.00 -1.34
C SER A 4 -2.74 6.96 -2.36
N ARG A 5 -1.59 7.18 -3.00
CA ARG A 5 -1.02 6.24 -3.96
C ARG A 5 0.47 6.05 -3.69
N ILE A 6 0.93 4.80 -3.71
CA ILE A 6 2.34 4.45 -3.59
C ILE A 6 2.77 3.75 -4.86
N LYS A 7 3.83 4.24 -5.51
CA LYS A 7 4.43 3.57 -6.68
C LYS A 7 5.14 2.31 -6.22
N LEU A 8 4.85 1.20 -6.88
CA LEU A 8 5.50 -0.07 -6.64
C LEU A 8 6.79 -0.15 -7.46
N ASN A 9 7.86 -0.62 -6.83
CA ASN A 9 9.11 -0.94 -7.47
C ASN A 9 9.19 -2.44 -7.74
N THR A 10 8.84 -2.85 -8.95
CA THR A 10 8.85 -4.26 -9.39
C THR A 10 10.25 -4.87 -9.45
N ALA A 11 11.33 -4.07 -9.37
CA ALA A 11 12.69 -4.59 -9.22
C ALA A 11 12.97 -5.13 -7.81
N LYS A 12 12.14 -4.81 -6.80
CA LYS A 12 12.26 -5.36 -5.45
C LYS A 12 11.55 -6.71 -5.37
N THR A 13 12.26 -7.73 -4.92
CA THR A 13 11.69 -9.07 -4.67
C THR A 13 10.47 -9.02 -3.74
N LYS A 14 10.49 -8.15 -2.73
CA LYS A 14 9.39 -8.01 -1.77
C LYS A 14 8.11 -7.49 -2.42
N THR A 15 8.24 -6.62 -3.42
CA THR A 15 7.13 -6.12 -4.25
C THR A 15 6.56 -7.24 -5.10
N MET A 16 7.40 -8.03 -5.75
CA MET A 16 6.97 -9.20 -6.53
C MET A 16 6.25 -10.24 -5.64
N GLN A 17 6.77 -10.50 -4.44
CA GLN A 17 6.11 -11.38 -3.47
C GLN A 17 4.75 -10.84 -3.04
N ALA A 18 4.63 -9.53 -2.77
CA ALA A 18 3.36 -8.93 -2.36
C ALA A 18 2.34 -8.84 -3.51
N LEU A 19 2.79 -8.70 -4.75
CA LEU A 19 1.94 -8.81 -5.95
C LEU A 19 1.41 -10.25 -6.12
N ALA A 20 2.22 -11.26 -5.83
CA ALA A 20 1.79 -12.67 -5.86
C ALA A 20 0.91 -13.05 -4.65
N ALA A 21 1.14 -12.44 -3.49
CA ALA A 21 0.41 -12.68 -2.24
C ALA A 21 -0.08 -11.36 -1.62
N PRO A 22 -1.28 -10.88 -2.00
CA PRO A 22 -1.82 -9.58 -1.57
C PRO A 22 -1.97 -9.41 -0.05
N SER A 23 -2.01 -10.50 0.72
CA SER A 23 -2.02 -10.47 2.19
C SER A 23 -0.80 -9.74 2.78
N ILE A 24 0.33 -9.73 2.07
CA ILE A 24 1.55 -9.01 2.47
C ILE A 24 1.31 -7.49 2.44
N PHE A 25 0.65 -6.97 1.41
CA PHE A 25 0.25 -5.55 1.36
C PHE A 25 -0.77 -5.23 2.45
N HIS A 26 -1.74 -6.12 2.67
CA HIS A 26 -2.73 -5.93 3.73
C HIS A 26 -2.05 -5.78 5.11
N GLY A 27 -1.14 -6.69 5.46
CA GLY A 27 -0.42 -6.63 6.72
C GLY A 27 0.42 -5.35 6.87
N ALA A 28 1.07 -4.91 5.80
CA ALA A 28 1.83 -3.66 5.81
C ALA A 28 0.94 -2.41 5.97
N LEU A 29 -0.25 -2.39 5.38
CA LEU A 29 -1.21 -1.29 5.54
C LEU A 29 -1.77 -1.20 6.96
N GLU A 30 -1.96 -2.32 7.64
CA GLU A 30 -2.45 -2.34 9.02
C GLU A 30 -1.45 -1.75 10.03
N THR A 31 -0.15 -1.66 9.69
CA THR A 31 0.87 -1.03 10.55
C THR A 31 1.05 0.47 10.28
N CYS A 32 0.48 0.99 9.20
CA CYS A 32 0.57 2.42 8.83
C CYS A 32 -0.33 3.33 9.69
N GLU A 33 -1.22 2.76 10.49
CA GLU A 33 -2.15 3.50 11.35
C GLU A 33 -1.71 3.41 12.82
N LYS A 34 -1.43 4.57 13.44
CA LYS A 34 -0.97 4.65 14.83
C LYS A 34 -2.12 4.66 15.85
N ASP A 35 -3.27 5.23 15.46
CA ASP A 35 -4.36 5.56 16.37
C ASP A 35 -5.62 4.70 16.11
N GLY A 36 -5.57 3.45 16.55
CA GLY A 36 -6.67 2.48 16.40
C GLY A 36 -6.85 1.97 14.97
N ARG A 37 -7.64 0.91 14.80
CA ARG A 37 -7.89 0.31 13.47
C ARG A 37 -9.15 0.93 12.85
N THR A 38 -8.98 1.66 11.76
CA THR A 38 -10.10 2.02 10.88
C THR A 38 -10.13 1.15 9.64
N ARG A 39 -11.28 1.12 8.95
CA ARG A 39 -11.41 0.40 7.69
C ARG A 39 -10.60 1.12 6.61
N LYS A 40 -9.67 0.41 5.99
CA LYS A 40 -8.86 0.87 4.86
C LYS A 40 -9.26 0.07 3.62
N LEU A 41 -9.58 0.74 2.54
CA LEU A 41 -9.81 0.10 1.24
C LEU A 41 -8.58 0.32 0.38
N TRP A 42 -8.17 -0.71 -0.35
CA TRP A 42 -7.01 -0.59 -1.22
C TRP A 42 -7.13 -1.56 -2.39
N ARG A 43 -6.40 -1.25 -3.46
CA ARG A 43 -6.29 -2.10 -4.64
C ARG A 43 -4.94 -1.87 -5.31
N ILE A 44 -4.52 -2.84 -6.12
CA ILE A 44 -3.46 -2.61 -7.09
C ILE A 44 -4.05 -1.80 -8.26
N ASP A 45 -3.31 -0.79 -8.71
CA ASP A 45 -3.73 0.16 -9.74
C ASP A 45 -2.57 0.27 -10.74
N SER A 46 -2.83 -0.04 -12.01
CA SER A 46 -1.86 0.15 -13.08
C SER A 46 -2.22 1.42 -13.86
N LEU A 47 -1.29 2.38 -13.92
CA LEU A 47 -1.51 3.65 -14.60
C LEU A 47 -0.29 3.99 -15.46
N ARG A 48 -0.51 4.16 -16.78
CA ARG A 48 0.54 4.50 -17.75
C ARG A 48 1.74 3.54 -17.74
N GLY A 49 1.47 2.24 -17.52
CA GLY A 49 2.51 1.20 -17.50
C GLY A 49 3.26 1.09 -16.17
N GLU A 50 2.84 1.82 -15.14
CA GLU A 50 3.42 1.78 -13.81
C GLU A 50 2.42 1.19 -12.82
N ASP A 51 2.90 0.35 -11.89
CA ASP A 51 2.06 -0.28 -10.88
C ASP A 51 2.09 0.50 -9.56
N TYR A 52 0.94 0.55 -8.91
CA TYR A 52 0.74 1.28 -7.68
C TYR A 52 -0.14 0.50 -6.70
N VAL A 53 -0.06 0.86 -5.43
CA VAL A 53 -1.10 0.57 -4.45
C VAL A 53 -1.90 1.86 -4.24
N LEU A 54 -3.19 1.83 -4.58
CA LEU A 54 -4.13 2.90 -4.29
C LEU A 54 -4.82 2.60 -2.96
N ILE A 55 -4.86 3.57 -2.06
CA ILE A 55 -5.31 3.41 -0.67
C ILE A 55 -6.33 4.49 -0.36
N LEU A 56 -7.47 4.08 0.16
CA LEU A 56 -8.53 4.92 0.69
C LEU A 56 -8.64 4.70 2.19
N SER A 57 -8.50 5.77 2.96
CA SER A 57 -8.56 5.73 4.43
C SER A 57 -9.37 6.90 4.99
N GLU A 58 -9.89 6.71 6.20
CA GLU A 58 -10.58 7.80 6.92
C GLU A 58 -9.59 8.84 7.44
N LYS A 59 -8.48 8.36 8.03
CA LYS A 59 -7.38 9.14 8.60
C LYS A 59 -6.17 9.24 7.66
N ASN A 60 -5.31 10.22 7.92
CA ASN A 60 -4.02 10.32 7.25
C ASN A 60 -3.08 9.24 7.80
N LEU A 61 -2.51 8.41 6.93
CA LEU A 61 -1.67 7.27 7.29
C LEU A 61 -0.19 7.60 7.09
N ASP A 62 0.67 7.03 7.94
CA ASP A 62 2.11 7.08 7.74
C ASP A 62 2.54 5.97 6.77
N LEU A 63 2.61 6.31 5.49
CA LEU A 63 2.91 5.38 4.40
C LEU A 63 4.41 5.26 4.08
N SER A 64 5.27 5.94 4.83
CA SER A 64 6.71 6.01 4.58
C SER A 64 7.37 4.62 4.58
N GLY A 65 7.06 3.80 5.57
CA GLY A 65 7.58 2.43 5.67
C GLY A 65 7.16 1.56 4.48
N MET A 66 5.91 1.71 4.01
CA MET A 66 5.41 0.97 2.86
C MET A 66 6.11 1.39 1.56
N ALA A 67 6.34 2.70 1.37
CA ALA A 67 7.06 3.22 0.20
C ALA A 67 8.54 2.80 0.15
N VAL A 68 9.18 2.61 1.31
CA VAL A 68 10.54 2.06 1.38
C VAL A 68 10.53 0.55 1.11
N GLN A 69 9.52 -0.15 1.60
CA GLN A 69 9.45 -1.61 1.54
C GLN A 69 9.15 -2.16 0.14
N PHE A 70 8.29 -1.48 -0.61
CA PHE A 70 7.79 -1.93 -1.91
C PHE A 70 8.20 -1.01 -3.05
#